data_AF-A0AAW2YA49-F1
#
_entry.id   AF-A0AAW2YA49-F1
#
_cell.length_a   1.000
_cell.length_b   1.000
_cell.length_c   1.000
_cell.angle_alpha   90.00
_cell.angle_beta   90.00
_cell.angle_gamma   90.00
#
_symmetry.space_group_name_H-M   'P 1'
#
loop_
_entity.id
_entity.type
_entity.pdbx_description
1 polymer ?
#
loop_
_entity_poly.entity_id
_entity_poly.type
_entity_poly.pdbx_seq_one_letter_code
_entity_poly.pdbx_strand_id
1 'polypeptide(L)'
;MAMDDSLPLAVTRLVKLLSMSLSKKLPLRAIFKVWRELGLPDNFEDSVISSNSDIFLLQDGNEPNTHFGFPPGMRLKKNFKAKVKEWQRLPYVGPYEELGWRK
;
A
#
# COMPACT_ATOMS: atom_id res chain seq x y z
N MET A 1 22.70 11.76 7.57
CA MET A 1 22.64 10.98 6.31
C MET A 1 22.11 9.59 6.65
N ALA A 2 20.80 9.46 6.80
CA ALA A 2 20.11 8.22 7.21
C ALA A 2 18.85 8.03 6.34
N MET A 3 18.99 8.31 5.06
CA MET A 3 17.88 8.45 4.11
C MET A 3 18.17 7.58 2.89
N ASP A 4 18.25 6.26 3.09
CA ASP A 4 18.21 5.31 1.97
C ASP A 4 17.58 3.98 2.42
N ASP A 5 17.87 3.55 3.66
CA ASP A 5 17.27 2.34 4.26
C ASP A 5 15.75 2.43 4.51
N SER A 6 15.14 3.63 4.45
CA SER A 6 13.71 3.85 4.70
C SER A 6 12.82 3.85 3.45
N LEU A 7 13.41 3.96 2.26
CA LEU A 7 12.69 3.85 0.98
C LEU A 7 11.92 2.51 0.84
N PRO A 8 12.52 1.34 1.13
CA PRO A 8 11.77 0.08 1.11
C PRO A 8 10.68 0.03 2.19
N LEU A 9 10.84 0.73 3.31
CA LEU A 9 9.86 0.75 4.40
C LEU A 9 8.60 1.54 4.02
N ALA A 10 8.76 2.70 3.38
CA ALA A 10 7.65 3.50 2.86
C ALA A 10 6.84 2.71 1.81
N VAL A 11 7.55 2.09 0.85
CA VAL A 11 6.93 1.18 -0.14
C VAL A 11 6.19 0.05 0.56
N THR A 12 6.83 -0.64 1.50
CA THR A 12 6.25 -1.78 2.23
C THR A 12 4.99 -1.38 2.99
N ARG A 13 4.97 -0.21 3.64
CA ARG A 13 3.80 0.29 4.36
C ARG A 13 2.64 0.59 3.41
N LEU A 14 2.88 1.29 2.31
CA LEU A 14 1.85 1.55 1.29
C LEU A 14 1.31 0.27 0.67
N VAL A 15 2.21 -0.66 0.33
CA VAL A 15 1.87 -1.99 -0.16
C VAL A 15 1.02 -2.75 0.86
N LYS A 16 1.41 -2.74 2.14
CA LYS A 16 0.67 -3.39 3.23
C LYS A 16 -0.72 -2.76 3.41
N LEU A 17 -0.82 -1.43 3.39
CA LEU A 17 -2.08 -0.69 3.49
C LEU A 17 -3.02 -1.03 2.34
N LEU A 18 -2.51 -1.01 1.11
CA LEU A 18 -3.28 -1.41 -0.08
C LEU A 18 -3.62 -2.90 -0.03
N SER A 19 -2.76 -3.75 0.52
CA SER A 19 -3.01 -5.19 0.66
C SER A 19 -4.02 -5.51 1.76
N MET A 20 -4.17 -4.67 2.78
CA MET A 20 -5.24 -4.78 3.79
C MET A 20 -6.58 -4.25 3.27
N SER A 21 -6.57 -3.24 2.40
CA SER A 21 -7.78 -2.72 1.74
C SER A 21 -8.45 -3.79 0.86
N LEU A 22 -9.79 -3.86 0.86
CA LEU A 22 -10.55 -4.77 0.00
C LEU A 22 -10.45 -4.38 -1.48
N SER A 23 -10.43 -3.08 -1.76
CA SER A 23 -10.41 -2.55 -3.12
C SER A 23 -9.01 -2.58 -3.75
N LYS A 24 -7.96 -2.70 -2.92
CA LYS A 24 -6.54 -2.50 -3.27
C LYS A 24 -6.26 -1.12 -3.88
N LYS A 25 -7.13 -0.16 -3.62
CA LYS A 25 -7.02 1.24 -4.02
C LYS A 25 -7.24 2.14 -2.81
N LEU A 26 -6.56 3.27 -2.78
CA LEU A 26 -6.79 4.32 -1.79
C LEU A 26 -6.72 5.68 -2.48
N PRO A 27 -7.63 6.62 -2.17
CA PRO A 27 -7.54 7.98 -2.68
C PRO A 27 -6.28 8.63 -2.09
N LEU A 28 -5.44 9.25 -2.93
CA LEU A 28 -4.19 9.87 -2.47
C LEU A 28 -4.47 10.94 -1.40
N ARG A 29 -5.57 11.70 -1.54
CA ARG A 29 -6.01 12.69 -0.53
C ARG A 29 -6.08 12.12 0.89
N ALA A 30 -6.53 10.87 1.07
CA ALA A 30 -6.59 10.26 2.39
C ALA A 30 -5.17 9.99 2.92
N ILE A 31 -4.27 9.54 2.06
CA ILE A 31 -2.86 9.30 2.39
C ILE A 31 -2.17 10.62 2.78
N PHE A 32 -2.41 11.72 2.05
CA PHE A 32 -1.88 13.05 2.41
C PHE A 32 -2.35 13.55 3.78
N LYS A 33 -3.48 13.09 4.31
CA LYS A 33 -3.90 13.47 5.67
C LYS A 33 -3.10 12.75 6.75
N VAL A 34 -2.60 11.55 6.45
CA VAL A 34 -1.98 10.65 7.44
C VAL A 34 -0.53 10.27 7.10
N TRP A 35 0.07 10.88 6.08
CA TRP A 35 1.39 10.49 5.58
C TRP A 35 2.50 10.59 6.65
N ARG A 36 2.42 11.59 7.54
CA ARG A 36 3.31 11.72 8.71
C ARG A 36 3.16 10.56 9.69
N GLU A 37 1.92 10.13 9.96
CA GLU A 37 1.62 8.97 10.83
C GLU A 37 2.08 7.65 10.21
N LEU A 38 2.07 7.59 8.88
CA LEU A 38 2.60 6.46 8.11
C LEU A 38 4.14 6.50 8.01
N GLY A 39 4.78 7.54 8.52
CA GLY A 39 6.22 7.78 8.42
C GLY A 39 6.71 7.81 6.96
N LEU A 40 5.91 8.41 6.08
CA LEU A 40 6.28 8.66 4.69
C LEU A 40 7.10 9.97 4.59
N PRO A 41 8.08 10.05 3.67
CA PRO A 41 8.84 11.27 3.41
C PRO A 41 8.00 12.34 2.69
N ASP A 42 8.40 13.61 2.82
CA ASP A 42 7.68 14.79 2.31
C ASP A 42 7.49 14.78 0.79
N ASN A 43 8.39 14.10 0.09
CA ASN A 43 8.40 13.92 -1.35
C ASN A 43 8.09 12.47 -1.75
N PHE A 44 7.23 11.77 -0.99
CA PHE A 44 6.89 10.37 -1.27
C PHE A 44 6.22 10.16 -2.64
N GLU A 45 5.54 11.16 -3.19
CA GLU A 45 4.95 11.06 -4.52
C GLU A 45 6.01 10.76 -5.57
N ASP A 46 7.03 11.60 -5.66
CA ASP A 46 8.08 11.42 -6.65
C ASP A 46 9.04 10.29 -6.26
N SER A 47 9.47 10.26 -5.00
CA SER A 47 10.49 9.33 -4.54
C SER A 47 9.98 7.89 -4.41
N VAL A 48 8.71 7.68 -4.05
CA VAL A 48 8.14 6.35 -3.78
C VAL A 48 7.18 5.91 -4.89
N ILE A 49 6.26 6.78 -5.32
CA ILE A 49 5.26 6.40 -6.33
C ILE A 49 5.87 6.43 -7.73
N SER A 50 6.45 7.55 -8.15
CA SER A 50 7.04 7.68 -9.50
C SER A 50 8.24 6.74 -9.69
N SER A 51 9.06 6.53 -8.65
CA SER A 51 10.18 5.58 -8.67
C SER A 51 9.73 4.11 -8.78
N ASN A 52 8.59 3.73 -8.18
CA ASN A 52 8.06 2.35 -8.20
C ASN A 52 6.81 2.24 -9.09
N SER A 53 6.91 2.74 -10.32
CA SER A 53 5.83 2.69 -11.33
C SER A 53 5.48 1.26 -11.77
N ASP A 54 6.29 0.28 -11.42
CA ASP A 54 6.07 -1.15 -11.58
C ASP A 54 5.11 -1.73 -10.53
N ILE A 55 5.06 -1.16 -9.33
CA ILE A 55 4.20 -1.60 -8.22
C ILE A 55 2.92 -0.78 -8.17
N PHE A 56 3.05 0.54 -8.22
CA PHE A 56 1.95 1.49 -8.05
C PHE A 56 1.45 2.04 -9.39
N LEU A 57 0.14 2.26 -9.46
CA LEU A 57 -0.54 2.96 -10.54
C LEU A 57 -1.30 4.14 -9.96
N LEU A 58 -1.01 5.33 -10.47
CA LEU A 58 -1.89 6.49 -10.34
C LEU A 58 -3.10 6.25 -11.24
N GLN A 59 -4.28 6.21 -10.64
CA GLN A 59 -5.54 6.06 -11.33
C GLN A 59 -6.32 7.36 -11.17
N ASP A 60 -6.55 8.07 -12.28
CA ASP A 60 -7.33 9.31 -12.23
C ASP A 60 -8.71 9.02 -11.62
N GLY A 61 -8.99 9.74 -10.55
CA GLY A 61 -10.18 9.57 -9.74
C GLY A 61 -11.21 10.56 -10.24
N ASN A 62 -11.99 10.19 -11.26
CA ASN A 62 -13.27 10.83 -11.49
C ASN A 62 -14.24 10.40 -10.38
N GLU A 63 -13.94 10.83 -9.15
CA GLU A 63 -14.83 10.70 -8.00
C GLU A 63 -15.84 11.86 -8.10
N PRO A 64 -17.15 11.58 -8.20
CA PRO A 64 -18.14 12.64 -8.23
C PRO A 64 -17.99 13.49 -6.96
N ASN A 65 -17.90 14.82 -7.13
CA ASN A 65 -17.65 15.84 -6.11
C ASN A 65 -16.19 16.07 -5.69
N THR A 66 -15.20 15.60 -6.44
CA THR A 66 -13.79 15.99 -6.23
C THR A 66 -13.43 17.18 -7.13
N HIS A 67 -12.92 18.26 -6.55
CA HIS A 67 -12.44 19.43 -7.30
C HIS A 67 -11.26 19.04 -8.21
N PHE A 68 -11.28 19.48 -9.47
CA PHE A 68 -10.15 19.36 -10.40
C PHE A 68 -8.88 19.94 -9.75
N GLY A 69 -7.83 19.12 -9.63
CA GLY A 69 -6.55 19.52 -9.01
C GLY A 69 -6.10 18.64 -7.84
N PHE A 70 -6.93 17.68 -7.40
CA PHE A 70 -6.46 16.65 -6.45
C PHE A 70 -5.78 15.49 -7.19
N PRO A 71 -4.69 14.95 -6.62
CA PRO A 71 -3.95 13.91 -7.30
C PRO A 71 -4.76 12.61 -7.39
N PRO A 72 -4.57 11.85 -8.49
CA PRO A 72 -5.23 10.57 -8.77
C PRO A 72 -5.24 9.60 -7.58
N GLY A 73 -6.21 8.69 -7.49
CA GLY A 73 -6.13 7.59 -6.51
C GLY A 73 -4.91 6.70 -6.77
N MET A 74 -4.35 6.09 -5.73
CA MET A 74 -3.24 5.14 -5.87
C MET A 74 -3.75 3.70 -5.80
N ARG A 75 -3.23 2.83 -6.67
CA ARG A 75 -3.65 1.44 -6.77
C ARG A 75 -2.48 0.51 -7.07
N LEU A 76 -2.54 -0.74 -6.57
CA LEU A 76 -1.57 -1.78 -6.95
C LEU A 76 -1.77 -2.24 -8.41
N LYS A 77 -0.69 -2.56 -9.12
CA LYS A 77 -0.76 -3.23 -10.43
C LYS A 77 -1.49 -4.58 -10.36
N LYS A 78 -2.05 -5.01 -11.50
CA LYS A 78 -2.79 -6.27 -11.65
C LYS A 78 -1.99 -7.49 -11.14
N ASN A 79 -0.69 -7.53 -11.45
CA ASN A 79 0.22 -8.62 -11.11
C ASN A 79 0.36 -8.75 -9.58
N PHE A 80 0.61 -7.62 -8.91
CA PHE A 80 0.74 -7.57 -7.46
C PHE A 80 -0.59 -7.87 -6.76
N LYS A 81 -1.71 -7.40 -7.32
CA LYS A 81 -3.06 -7.74 -6.84
C LYS A 81 -3.35 -9.24 -6.91
N ALA A 82 -2.90 -9.92 -7.96
CA ALA A 82 -3.03 -11.37 -8.08
C ALA A 82 -2.23 -12.10 -6.99
N LYS A 83 -0.96 -11.70 -6.80
CA LYS A 83 -0.09 -12.23 -5.74
C LYS A 83 -0.68 -12.05 -4.34
N VAL A 84 -1.24 -10.86 -4.05
CA VAL A 84 -1.91 -10.60 -2.76
C VAL A 84 -3.15 -11.48 -2.61
N LYS A 85 -3.95 -11.68 -3.66
CA LYS A 85 -5.11 -12.57 -3.61
C LYS A 85 -4.73 -14.03 -3.38
N GLU A 86 -3.65 -14.48 -4.00
CA GLU A 86 -3.10 -15.82 -3.79
C GLU A 86 -2.64 -16.00 -2.34
N TRP A 87 -1.88 -15.04 -1.80
CA TRP A 87 -1.50 -15.02 -0.39
C TRP A 87 -2.70 -15.01 0.56
N GLN A 88 -3.74 -14.21 0.27
CA GLN A 88 -4.98 -14.15 1.06
C GLN A 88 -5.79 -15.46 1.04
N ARG A 89 -5.57 -16.35 0.06
CA ARG A 89 -6.25 -17.65 -0.03
C ARG A 89 -5.58 -18.74 0.78
N LEU A 90 -4.32 -18.55 1.19
CA LEU A 90 -3.62 -19.53 1.99
C LEU A 90 -4.37 -19.73 3.31
N PRO A 91 -4.51 -20.97 3.79
CA PRO A 91 -5.05 -21.22 5.12
C PRO A 91 -4.19 -20.48 6.14
N TYR A 92 -4.83 -19.70 7.01
CA TYR A 92 -4.12 -19.03 8.09
C TYR A 92 -3.60 -20.09 9.04
N VAL A 93 -2.29 -20.36 8.99
CA VAL A 93 -1.64 -21.23 9.97
C VAL A 93 -1.56 -20.43 11.26
N GLY A 94 -2.42 -20.78 12.21
CA GLY A 94 -2.46 -20.13 13.50
C GLY A 94 -1.17 -20.45 14.29
N PRO A 95 -0.51 -19.46 14.91
CA PRO A 95 0.69 -19.68 15.73
C PRO A 95 0.44 -20.52 16.99
N TYR A 96 -0.82 -20.92 17.21
CA TYR A 96 -1.28 -21.75 18.31
C TYR A 96 -1.69 -23.16 17.86
N GLU A 97 -1.75 -23.44 16.56
CA GLU A 97 -2.10 -24.77 16.06
C GLU A 97 -0.92 -25.75 16.13
N GLU A 98 0.33 -25.25 16.11
CA GLU A 98 1.55 -26.08 16.22
C GLU A 98 1.98 -26.35 17.67
N LEU A 99 1.36 -25.71 18.66
CA LEU A 99 1.61 -26.00 20.07
C LEU A 99 0.80 -27.24 20.49
N GLY A 100 1.20 -28.38 19.93
CA GLY A 100 0.83 -29.70 20.42
C GLY A 100 1.39 -29.93 21.81
N TRP A 101 0.79 -29.31 22.83
CA TRP A 101 0.93 -29.74 24.23
C TRP A 101 0.23 -31.09 24.35
N ARG A 102 0.93 -32.14 23.92
CA ARG A 102 0.56 -33.53 24.19
C ARG A 102 0.64 -33.74 25.71
N LYS A 103 -0.53 -34.02 26.29
CA LYS A 103 -0.72 -34.44 27.68
C LYS A 103 -0.23 -35.87 27.87
#